data_AF-A0A9P3C498-F1
#
_entry.id   AF-A0A9P3C498-F1
#
_cell.length_a   1.000
_cell.length_b   1.000
_cell.length_c   1.000
_cell.angle_alpha   90.00
_cell.angle_beta   90.00
_cell.angle_gamma   90.00
#
_symmetry.space_group_name_H-M   'P 1'
#
loop_
_entity.id
_entity.type
_entity.pdbx_description
1 polymer ?
#
loop_
_entity_poly.entity_id
_entity_poly.type
_entity_poly.pdbx_seq_one_letter_code
_entity_poly.pdbx_strand_id
1 'polypeptide(L)'
;MSSERRCLHSSMCYKTSPHAAEVGYKQPSLKQRTAATRPAGFQGQYGRIDPSIYPAPLVLPGDDLALDPEYPPQSFQEWLDEEDRNEVTSDRRTVYVVAPPDYDEDARFAQAWTSPRVGKAQHQLVRPTPQDIVGYLAAFYHGVPVKLLRVPDFRFVPWDGQQSKSPPRFIGLAVSDECVGIRTRACPDKVYPRQLNLDDLLDVAISILPKDAYALCLLVNHDLYEDADDTFICGRAYGGSRIAVVSSARAGAFVAGITL
;
A
#
# COMPACT_ATOMS: atom_id res chain seq x y z
N MET A 1 -22.08 -0.20 -13.92
CA MET A 1 -22.44 -1.55 -13.41
C MET A 1 -21.44 -2.54 -13.97
N SER A 2 -20.36 -2.82 -13.23
CA SER A 2 -19.37 -3.81 -13.64
C SER A 2 -19.97 -5.19 -13.44
N SER A 3 -20.05 -6.01 -14.49
CA SER A 3 -20.46 -7.40 -14.34
C SER A 3 -19.42 -8.11 -13.48
N GLU A 4 -19.80 -8.57 -12.29
CA GLU A 4 -18.98 -9.46 -11.48
C GLU A 4 -18.66 -10.71 -12.32
N ARG A 5 -17.44 -10.77 -12.87
CA ARG A 5 -16.94 -11.98 -13.51
C ARG A 5 -16.75 -13.01 -12.41
N ARG A 6 -17.72 -13.91 -12.25
CA ARG A 6 -17.57 -15.06 -11.35
C ARG A 6 -16.35 -15.86 -11.78
N CYS A 7 -15.48 -16.12 -10.82
CA CYS A 7 -14.34 -17.02 -10.99
C CYS A 7 -14.87 -18.37 -11.52
N LEU A 8 -14.41 -18.80 -12.69
CA LEU A 8 -14.82 -20.07 -13.31
C LEU A 8 -14.10 -21.28 -12.69
N HIS A 9 -13.15 -21.04 -11.79
CA HIS A 9 -12.49 -22.11 -11.05
C HIS A 9 -13.49 -22.77 -10.11
N SER A 10 -13.69 -24.08 -10.28
CA SER A 10 -14.57 -24.90 -9.45
C SER A 10 -13.94 -25.31 -8.12
N SER A 11 -12.65 -25.01 -7.92
CA SER A 11 -11.90 -25.40 -6.72
C SER A 11 -10.87 -24.32 -6.35
N MET A 12 -10.71 -24.09 -5.05
CA MET A 12 -9.62 -23.29 -4.49
C MET A 12 -8.40 -24.20 -4.23
N CYS A 13 -7.20 -23.71 -4.54
CA CYS A 13 -5.94 -24.41 -4.28
C CYS A 13 -5.26 -23.83 -3.03
N TYR A 14 -4.97 -24.69 -2.05
CA TYR A 14 -4.30 -24.31 -0.79
C TYR A 14 -2.89 -24.89 -0.67
N LYS A 15 -2.39 -25.50 -1.77
CA LYS A 15 -1.07 -26.14 -1.84
C LYS A 15 -0.04 -25.12 -2.33
N THR A 16 1.22 -25.34 -1.93
CA THR A 16 2.35 -24.59 -2.47
C THR A 16 2.56 -24.89 -3.96
N SER A 17 3.40 -24.11 -4.62
CA SER A 17 3.82 -24.36 -5.99
C SER A 17 4.66 -25.64 -6.09
N PRO A 18 4.78 -26.27 -7.27
CA PRO A 18 5.73 -27.36 -7.49
C PRO A 18 7.19 -26.95 -7.20
N HIS A 19 7.54 -25.70 -7.50
CA HIS A 19 8.88 -25.16 -7.31
C HIS A 19 9.33 -25.18 -5.85
N ALA A 20 8.40 -25.07 -4.91
CA ALA A 20 8.70 -25.16 -3.48
C ALA A 20 9.45 -26.45 -3.10
N ALA A 21 9.12 -27.58 -3.74
CA ALA A 21 9.82 -28.84 -3.49
C ALA A 21 11.24 -28.86 -4.06
N GLU A 22 11.47 -28.16 -5.18
CA GLU A 22 12.77 -28.05 -5.85
C GLU A 22 13.77 -27.26 -5.00
N VAL A 23 13.30 -26.18 -4.38
CA VAL A 23 14.10 -25.31 -3.50
C VAL A 23 14.14 -25.81 -2.05
N GLY A 24 13.43 -26.90 -1.73
CA GLY A 24 13.44 -27.50 -0.40
C GLY A 24 12.56 -26.80 0.65
N TYR A 25 11.69 -25.87 0.26
CA TYR A 25 10.75 -25.23 1.17
C TYR A 25 9.81 -26.25 1.82
N LYS A 26 9.70 -26.17 3.15
CA LYS A 26 8.81 -27.03 3.94
C LYS A 26 7.73 -26.21 4.61
N GLN A 27 6.49 -26.44 4.22
CA GLN A 27 5.35 -25.80 4.87
C GLN A 27 5.25 -26.25 6.35
N PRO A 28 5.09 -25.30 7.30
CA PRO A 28 4.82 -25.64 8.69
C PRO A 28 3.57 -26.53 8.83
N SER A 29 3.66 -27.53 9.71
CA SER A 29 2.56 -28.47 9.96
C SER A 29 1.31 -27.74 10.43
N LEU A 30 0.14 -28.38 10.28
CA LEU A 30 -1.12 -27.81 10.76
C LEU A 30 -1.06 -27.48 12.26
N LYS A 31 -0.40 -28.31 13.07
CA LYS A 31 -0.22 -28.08 14.51
C LYS A 31 0.62 -26.82 14.78
N GLN A 32 1.73 -26.64 14.05
CA GLN A 32 2.58 -25.45 14.17
C GLN A 32 1.85 -24.18 13.75
N ARG A 33 1.17 -24.20 12.59
CA ARG A 33 0.34 -23.05 12.14
C ARG A 33 -0.77 -22.71 13.14
N THR A 34 -1.45 -23.72 13.67
CA THR A 34 -2.50 -23.49 14.69
C THR A 34 -1.92 -22.86 15.96
N ALA A 35 -0.76 -23.33 16.43
CA ALA A 35 -0.10 -22.76 17.60
C ALA A 35 0.35 -21.31 17.36
N ALA A 36 0.86 -21.00 16.16
CA ALA A 36 1.35 -19.67 15.79
C ALA A 36 0.26 -18.60 15.73
N THR A 37 -1.02 -18.95 15.67
CA THR A 37 -2.14 -17.98 15.64
C THR A 37 -2.52 -17.42 17.01
N ARG A 38 -1.84 -17.85 18.08
CA ARG A 38 -2.25 -17.56 19.47
C ARG A 38 -1.08 -17.02 20.28
N PRO A 39 -1.34 -16.13 21.24
CA PRO A 39 -0.33 -15.75 22.19
C PRO A 39 -0.02 -16.92 23.15
N ALA A 40 1.20 -16.94 23.68
CA ALA A 40 1.66 -17.94 24.62
C ALA A 40 0.79 -17.93 25.89
N GLY A 41 0.38 -19.11 26.35
CA GLY A 41 -0.42 -19.24 27.58
C GLY A 41 -1.92 -18.92 27.43
N PHE A 42 -2.42 -18.63 26.23
CA PHE A 42 -3.85 -18.38 26.02
C PHE A 42 -4.71 -19.65 26.28
N GLN A 43 -5.62 -19.58 27.27
CA GLN A 43 -6.50 -20.69 27.67
C GLN A 43 -7.96 -20.56 27.16
N GLY A 44 -8.29 -19.50 26.42
CA GLY A 44 -9.65 -19.30 25.90
C GLY A 44 -10.01 -20.17 24.70
N GLN A 45 -11.30 -20.42 24.50
CA GLN A 45 -11.83 -21.05 23.28
C GLN A 45 -11.93 -20.01 22.16
N TYR A 46 -10.90 -19.86 21.33
CA TYR A 46 -11.14 -19.36 19.97
C TYR A 46 -11.81 -20.46 19.15
N GLY A 47 -12.70 -20.07 18.22
CA GLY A 47 -13.28 -20.98 17.24
C GLY A 47 -12.18 -21.77 16.51
N ARG A 48 -12.52 -22.98 16.03
CA ARG A 48 -11.61 -23.75 15.17
C ARG A 48 -11.17 -22.86 14.01
N ILE A 49 -9.87 -22.56 13.94
CA ILE A 49 -9.29 -21.87 12.79
C ILE A 49 -9.30 -22.86 11.64
N ASP A 50 -10.03 -22.52 10.59
CA ASP A 50 -10.02 -23.30 9.37
C ASP A 50 -8.62 -23.20 8.74
N PRO A 51 -7.92 -24.32 8.52
CA PRO A 51 -6.60 -24.33 7.86
C PRO A 51 -6.59 -23.69 6.47
N SER A 52 -7.76 -23.55 5.84
CA SER A 52 -7.95 -22.87 4.57
C SER A 52 -7.74 -21.35 4.64
N ILE A 53 -7.79 -20.76 5.84
CA ILE A 53 -7.63 -19.31 6.07
C ILE A 53 -6.16 -18.87 5.88
N TYR A 54 -5.21 -19.77 6.12
CA TYR A 54 -3.77 -19.50 5.99
C TYR A 54 -3.10 -20.55 5.08
N PRO A 55 -3.32 -20.49 3.75
CA PRO A 55 -2.74 -21.43 2.79
C PRO A 55 -1.21 -21.43 2.82
N ALA A 56 -0.60 -22.43 2.17
CA ALA A 56 0.83 -22.38 1.89
C ALA A 56 1.15 -21.15 1.00
N PRO A 57 2.31 -20.49 1.18
CA PRO A 57 2.75 -19.46 0.26
C PRO A 57 2.93 -20.05 -1.13
N LEU A 58 2.69 -19.23 -2.15
CA LEU A 58 2.99 -19.58 -3.53
C LEU A 58 4.48 -19.26 -3.78
N VAL A 59 5.36 -20.25 -3.59
CA VAL A 59 6.81 -20.06 -3.77
C VAL A 59 7.16 -20.03 -5.26
N LEU A 60 7.47 -18.89 -5.84
CA LEU A 60 7.86 -18.80 -7.26
C LEU A 60 9.38 -18.66 -7.41
N PRO A 61 9.94 -18.98 -8.60
CA PRO A 61 11.36 -18.78 -8.86
C PRO A 61 11.78 -17.33 -8.65
N GLY A 62 12.80 -17.13 -7.81
CA GLY A 62 13.34 -15.81 -7.48
C GLY A 62 12.63 -15.08 -6.34
N ASP A 63 11.57 -15.64 -5.75
CA ASP A 63 10.97 -15.11 -4.53
C ASP A 63 11.88 -15.36 -3.30
N ASP A 64 11.71 -14.57 -2.24
CA ASP A 64 12.53 -14.67 -1.03
C ASP A 64 12.54 -16.08 -0.43
N LEU A 65 11.38 -16.75 -0.35
CA LEU A 65 11.28 -18.13 0.15
C LEU A 65 11.86 -19.18 -0.80
N ALA A 66 12.11 -18.84 -2.06
CA ALA A 66 12.85 -19.70 -2.98
C ALA A 66 14.36 -19.54 -2.81
N LEU A 67 14.82 -18.35 -2.42
CA LEU A 67 16.23 -18.04 -2.16
C LEU A 67 16.65 -18.48 -0.74
N ASP A 68 15.77 -18.34 0.24
CA ASP A 68 15.94 -18.79 1.62
C ASP A 68 14.72 -19.63 2.07
N PRO A 69 14.69 -20.93 1.75
CA PRO A 69 13.58 -21.82 2.06
C PRO A 69 13.38 -22.10 3.56
N GLU A 70 14.37 -21.77 4.39
CA GLU A 70 14.34 -21.96 5.83
C GLU A 70 14.10 -20.63 6.59
N TYR A 71 13.78 -19.54 5.87
CA TYR A 71 13.45 -18.26 6.48
C TYR A 71 12.32 -18.44 7.52
N PRO A 72 12.50 -17.98 8.76
CA PRO A 72 11.58 -18.31 9.85
C PRO A 72 10.21 -17.67 9.61
N PRO A 73 9.11 -18.40 9.88
CA PRO A 73 7.78 -17.81 9.86
C PRO A 73 7.57 -16.89 11.07
N GLN A 74 6.77 -15.84 10.94
CA GLN A 74 6.33 -15.01 12.06
C GLN A 74 5.11 -15.64 12.75
N SER A 75 5.15 -15.70 14.09
CA SER A 75 4.03 -16.08 14.94
C SER A 75 3.27 -14.86 15.46
N PHE A 76 2.01 -15.05 15.86
CA PHE A 76 1.20 -14.01 16.50
C PHE A 76 1.84 -13.47 17.78
N GLN A 77 2.55 -14.32 18.54
CA GLN A 77 3.26 -13.87 19.75
C GLN A 77 4.44 -12.96 19.39
N GLU A 78 5.25 -13.33 18.40
CA GLU A 78 6.34 -12.47 17.92
C GLU A 78 5.80 -11.14 17.41
N TRP A 79 4.73 -11.16 16.59
CA TRP A 79 4.04 -9.94 16.18
C TRP A 79 3.45 -9.14 17.35
N LEU A 80 2.97 -9.82 18.40
CA LEU A 80 2.42 -9.18 19.59
C LEU A 80 3.51 -8.46 20.39
N ASP A 81 4.71 -9.05 20.45
CA ASP A 81 5.86 -8.57 21.22
C ASP A 81 6.76 -7.60 20.43
N GLU A 82 6.44 -7.30 19.17
CA GLU A 82 7.17 -6.32 18.36
C GLU A 82 7.15 -4.93 19.02
N GLU A 83 8.31 -4.44 19.44
CA GLU A 83 8.44 -3.16 20.16
C GLU A 83 7.94 -1.96 19.34
N ASP A 84 8.15 -2.00 18.02
CA ASP A 84 7.74 -0.93 17.09
C ASP A 84 6.26 -1.02 16.69
N ARG A 85 5.52 -2.00 17.21
CA ARG A 85 4.12 -2.20 16.86
C ARG A 85 3.24 -1.13 17.50
N ASN A 86 2.36 -0.55 16.69
CA ASN A 86 1.26 0.27 17.23
C ASN A 86 0.21 -0.62 17.91
N GLU A 87 -0.08 -0.32 19.17
CA GLU A 87 -1.22 -0.94 19.85
C GLU A 87 -2.54 -0.40 19.31
N VAL A 88 -3.49 -1.32 19.07
CA VAL A 88 -4.88 -0.94 18.77
C VAL A 88 -5.56 -0.64 20.10
N THR A 89 -5.84 0.64 20.36
CA THR A 89 -6.49 1.08 21.60
C THR A 89 -7.92 1.55 21.35
N SER A 90 -8.72 1.77 22.40
CA SER A 90 -10.06 2.37 22.23
C SER A 90 -10.02 3.71 21.51
N ASP A 91 -8.94 4.46 21.72
CA ASP A 91 -8.76 5.84 21.28
C ASP A 91 -8.13 5.91 19.89
N ARG A 92 -7.39 4.88 19.47
CA ARG A 92 -6.69 4.78 18.18
C ARG A 92 -7.00 3.44 17.52
N ARG A 93 -8.14 3.37 16.83
CA ARG A 93 -8.67 2.13 16.26
C ARG A 93 -9.11 2.23 14.80
N THR A 94 -9.02 3.40 14.17
CA THR A 94 -9.54 3.57 12.81
C THR A 94 -8.40 3.65 11.81
N VAL A 95 -8.39 2.80 10.79
CA VAL A 95 -7.53 3.00 9.62
C VAL A 95 -8.23 3.97 8.67
N TYR A 96 -7.53 5.04 8.29
CA TYR A 96 -8.02 6.01 7.32
C TYR A 96 -7.32 5.83 5.97
N VAL A 97 -8.09 5.86 4.89
CA VAL A 97 -7.58 5.92 3.52
C VAL A 97 -7.90 7.30 2.96
N VAL A 98 -6.91 7.99 2.41
CA VAL A 98 -7.08 9.27 1.72
C VAL A 98 -7.01 9.01 0.22
N ALA A 99 -8.04 9.45 -0.51
CA ALA A 99 -8.05 9.35 -1.96
C ALA A 99 -6.94 10.22 -2.58
N PRO A 100 -6.50 9.92 -3.82
CA PRO A 100 -5.56 10.80 -4.51
C PRO A 100 -6.05 12.24 -4.59
N PRO A 101 -5.16 13.24 -4.46
CA PRO A 101 -5.55 14.64 -4.57
C PRO A 101 -6.20 14.94 -5.92
N ASP A 102 -7.16 15.86 -5.91
CA ASP A 102 -7.73 16.44 -7.12
C ASP A 102 -6.73 17.41 -7.77
N TYR A 103 -7.13 18.07 -8.86
CA TYR A 103 -6.31 19.07 -9.54
C TYR A 103 -7.11 20.37 -9.66
N ASP A 104 -6.47 21.48 -9.33
CA ASP A 104 -6.91 22.79 -9.81
C ASP A 104 -6.76 22.89 -11.34
N GLU A 105 -7.54 23.78 -11.96
CA GLU A 105 -7.51 23.98 -13.42
C GLU A 105 -6.10 24.34 -13.92
N ASP A 106 -5.39 25.21 -13.19
CA ASP A 106 -4.05 25.64 -13.58
C ASP A 106 -2.97 24.58 -13.29
N ALA A 107 -3.31 23.52 -12.55
CA ALA A 107 -2.42 22.39 -12.23
C ALA A 107 -2.72 21.12 -13.04
N ARG A 108 -3.73 21.12 -13.92
CA ARG A 108 -4.13 19.93 -14.71
C ARG A 108 -3.00 19.34 -15.56
N PHE A 109 -1.98 20.13 -15.91
CA PHE A 109 -0.80 19.61 -16.62
C PHE A 109 -0.12 18.46 -15.86
N ALA A 110 -0.21 18.45 -14.53
CA ALA A 110 0.38 17.41 -13.68
C ALA A 110 -0.37 16.07 -13.75
N GLN A 111 -1.62 16.08 -14.21
CA GLN A 111 -2.38 14.85 -14.46
C GLN A 111 -1.75 14.01 -15.57
N ALA A 112 -1.13 14.66 -16.57
CA ALA A 112 -0.42 13.95 -17.63
C ALA A 112 0.78 13.13 -17.11
N TRP A 113 1.30 13.44 -15.91
CA TRP A 113 2.40 12.72 -15.30
C TRP A 113 1.99 11.36 -14.71
N THR A 114 0.69 11.11 -14.53
CA THR A 114 0.18 9.82 -14.02
C THR A 114 0.03 8.76 -15.10
N SER A 115 0.36 9.08 -16.35
CA SER A 115 0.22 8.18 -17.50
C SER A 115 1.60 7.72 -17.99
N PRO A 116 1.83 6.42 -18.15
CA PRO A 116 3.11 5.92 -18.63
C PRO A 116 3.29 6.22 -20.11
N ARG A 117 4.55 6.38 -20.55
CA ARG A 117 4.97 6.63 -21.93
C ARG A 117 5.13 5.34 -22.76
N VAL A 118 4.92 4.17 -22.16
CA VAL A 118 4.97 2.90 -22.89
C VAL A 118 3.76 2.75 -23.83
N GLY A 119 3.99 2.14 -25.00
CA GLY A 119 2.93 1.83 -25.96
C GLY A 119 1.82 1.00 -25.30
N LYS A 120 0.57 1.19 -25.73
CA LYS A 120 -0.62 0.50 -25.20
C LYS A 120 -0.51 -1.03 -25.37
N ALA A 121 0.21 -1.71 -24.49
CA ALA A 121 0.24 -3.18 -24.45
C ALA A 121 -1.07 -3.71 -23.83
N GLN A 122 -1.47 -4.90 -24.29
CA GLN A 122 -2.84 -5.41 -24.47
C GLN A 122 -3.74 -5.61 -23.24
N HIS A 123 -3.34 -5.23 -22.03
CA HIS A 123 -4.17 -5.40 -20.83
C HIS A 123 -4.22 -4.11 -20.03
N GLN A 124 -5.24 -3.28 -20.27
CA GLN A 124 -5.60 -2.18 -19.39
C GLN A 124 -6.08 -2.78 -18.06
N LEU A 125 -5.16 -2.93 -17.10
CA LEU A 125 -5.55 -3.22 -15.73
C LEU A 125 -6.40 -2.05 -15.23
N VAL A 126 -7.60 -2.37 -14.74
CA VAL A 126 -8.48 -1.38 -14.12
C VAL A 126 -7.80 -0.96 -12.82
N ARG A 127 -7.49 0.34 -12.70
CA ARG A 127 -6.93 0.88 -11.46
C ARG A 127 -7.98 0.72 -10.35
N PRO A 128 -7.62 0.14 -9.19
CA PRO A 128 -8.53 0.05 -8.05
C PRO A 128 -8.93 1.45 -7.59
N THR A 129 -10.21 1.58 -7.22
CA THR A 129 -10.74 2.79 -6.60
C THR A 129 -10.29 2.88 -5.13
N PRO A 130 -10.30 4.07 -4.51
CA PRO A 130 -10.07 4.17 -3.07
C PRO A 130 -11.01 3.29 -2.24
N GLN A 131 -12.24 3.06 -2.71
CA GLN A 131 -13.21 2.19 -2.07
C GLN A 131 -12.82 0.71 -2.14
N ASP A 132 -12.23 0.27 -3.27
CA ASP A 132 -11.69 -1.10 -3.37
C ASP A 132 -10.56 -1.31 -2.34
N ILE A 133 -9.75 -0.28 -2.10
CA ILE A 133 -8.68 -0.33 -1.08
C ILE A 133 -9.22 -0.32 0.33
N VAL A 134 -10.26 0.47 0.61
CA VAL A 134 -10.97 0.39 1.89
C VAL A 134 -11.53 -1.02 2.11
N GLY A 135 -12.15 -1.62 1.10
CA GLY A 135 -12.68 -2.98 1.17
C GLY A 135 -11.59 -4.04 1.40
N TYR A 136 -10.47 -3.93 0.69
CA TYR A 136 -9.31 -4.81 0.85
C TYR A 136 -8.73 -4.71 2.27
N LEU A 137 -8.46 -3.50 2.75
CA LEU A 137 -7.91 -3.29 4.08
C LEU A 137 -8.88 -3.71 5.18
N ALA A 138 -10.19 -3.51 5.00
CA ALA A 138 -11.20 -3.97 5.97
C ALA A 138 -11.28 -5.49 6.06
N ALA A 139 -11.01 -6.20 4.96
CA ALA A 139 -10.93 -7.66 4.96
C ALA A 139 -9.65 -8.16 5.65
N PHE A 140 -8.53 -7.43 5.49
CA PHE A 140 -7.24 -7.79 6.09
C PHE A 140 -7.16 -7.44 7.58
N TYR A 141 -7.48 -6.20 7.94
CA TYR A 141 -7.52 -5.70 9.32
C TYR A 141 -8.87 -6.00 9.99
N HIS A 142 -9.20 -7.29 10.09
CA HIS A 142 -10.49 -7.72 10.60
C HIS A 142 -10.78 -7.17 12.01
N GLY A 143 -11.95 -6.53 12.17
CA GLY A 143 -12.37 -5.92 13.44
C GLY A 143 -11.88 -4.48 13.66
N VAL A 144 -11.01 -3.96 12.79
CA VAL A 144 -10.55 -2.57 12.80
C VAL A 144 -11.39 -1.76 11.80
N PRO A 145 -12.09 -0.69 12.22
CA PRO A 145 -12.79 0.18 11.28
C PRO A 145 -11.85 0.77 10.22
N VAL A 146 -12.17 0.59 8.94
CA VAL A 146 -11.47 1.23 7.82
C VAL A 146 -12.40 2.23 7.16
N LYS A 147 -11.94 3.48 6.98
CA LYS A 147 -12.77 4.57 6.45
C LYS A 147 -12.02 5.37 5.41
N LEU A 148 -12.76 5.89 4.43
CA LEU A 148 -12.25 6.95 3.57
C LEU A 148 -12.27 8.27 4.36
N LEU A 149 -11.12 8.94 4.46
CA LEU A 149 -11.01 10.26 5.04
C LEU A 149 -11.22 11.31 3.96
N ARG A 150 -12.15 12.25 4.19
CA ARG A 150 -12.34 13.42 3.34
C ARG A 150 -11.52 14.58 3.89
N VAL A 151 -10.51 14.97 3.13
CA VAL A 151 -9.66 16.13 3.46
C VAL A 151 -10.22 17.36 2.72
N PRO A 152 -10.54 18.46 3.41
CA PRO A 152 -10.97 19.69 2.76
C PRO A 152 -9.88 20.28 1.86
N ASP A 153 -10.30 20.81 0.71
CA ASP A 153 -9.43 21.46 -0.29
C ASP A 153 -8.15 20.66 -0.61
N PHE A 154 -8.30 19.36 -0.89
CA PHE A 154 -7.17 18.45 -1.11
C PHE A 154 -6.86 18.27 -2.59
N ARG A 155 -6.00 19.13 -3.14
CA ARG A 155 -5.73 19.17 -4.58
C ARG A 155 -4.37 19.74 -4.93
N PHE A 156 -3.84 19.33 -6.07
CA PHE A 156 -2.65 19.93 -6.64
C PHE A 156 -2.96 21.32 -7.21
N VAL A 157 -2.07 22.27 -6.94
CA VAL A 157 -2.13 23.67 -7.40
C VAL A 157 -0.77 24.08 -7.99
N PRO A 158 -0.70 25.11 -8.86
CA PRO A 158 0.57 25.64 -9.32
C PRO A 158 1.44 26.12 -8.16
N TRP A 159 2.74 25.85 -8.21
CA TRP A 159 3.69 26.40 -7.24
C TRP A 159 4.17 27.78 -7.72
N ASP A 160 3.95 28.82 -6.91
CA ASP A 160 4.46 30.20 -7.06
C ASP A 160 4.45 30.78 -8.49
N GLY A 161 3.35 30.61 -9.23
CA GLY A 161 3.14 31.29 -10.52
C GLY A 161 4.15 30.95 -11.62
N GLN A 162 4.77 29.76 -11.58
CA GLN A 162 5.75 29.32 -12.58
C GLN A 162 5.14 29.22 -14.00
N GLN A 163 5.11 30.34 -14.74
CA GLN A 163 4.90 30.39 -16.19
C GLN A 163 6.20 30.04 -16.94
N SER A 164 6.81 28.91 -16.59
CA SER A 164 8.05 28.45 -17.20
C SER A 164 7.76 27.54 -18.40
N LYS A 165 8.58 27.65 -19.47
CA LYS A 165 8.61 26.66 -20.57
C LYS A 165 9.19 25.31 -20.11
N SER A 166 9.91 25.28 -19.00
CA SER A 166 10.44 24.06 -18.40
C SER A 166 9.46 23.49 -17.37
N PRO A 167 9.35 22.15 -17.28
CA PRO A 167 8.42 21.54 -16.34
C PRO A 167 8.85 21.82 -14.89
N PRO A 168 7.90 22.17 -14.01
CA PRO A 168 8.17 22.87 -12.76
C PRO A 168 8.94 22.01 -11.77
N ARG A 169 9.79 22.60 -10.93
CA ARG A 169 10.56 21.85 -9.90
C ARG A 169 9.69 21.45 -8.71
N PHE A 170 8.61 22.18 -8.48
CA PHE A 170 7.66 21.96 -7.40
C PHE A 170 6.23 22.01 -7.95
N ILE A 171 5.33 21.32 -7.28
CA ILE A 171 3.88 21.52 -7.42
C ILE A 171 3.31 21.71 -6.03
N GLY A 172 2.34 22.61 -5.87
CA GLY A 172 1.68 22.78 -4.58
C GLY A 172 0.66 21.66 -4.36
N LEU A 173 0.56 21.17 -3.14
CA LEU A 173 -0.55 20.37 -2.65
C LEU A 173 -1.28 21.21 -1.61
N ALA A 174 -2.45 21.74 -2.02
CA ALA A 174 -3.35 22.44 -1.12
C ALA A 174 -3.99 21.42 -0.17
N VAL A 175 -4.05 21.79 1.12
CA VAL A 175 -4.61 21.00 2.20
C VAL A 175 -5.23 21.96 3.21
N SER A 176 -6.56 22.04 3.24
CA SER A 176 -7.28 23.01 4.08
C SER A 176 -6.82 24.46 3.83
N ASP A 177 -6.10 25.09 4.76
CA ASP A 177 -5.56 26.45 4.68
C ASP A 177 -4.05 26.49 4.39
N GLU A 178 -3.41 25.34 4.20
CA GLU A 178 -1.99 25.20 3.92
C GLU A 178 -1.75 24.77 2.47
N CYS A 179 -0.55 25.06 1.96
CA CYS A 179 -0.08 24.58 0.67
C CYS A 179 1.36 24.08 0.82
N VAL A 180 1.56 22.80 0.57
CA VAL A 180 2.88 22.15 0.71
C VAL A 180 3.51 21.99 -0.66
N GLY A 181 4.77 22.42 -0.80
CA GLY A 181 5.52 22.32 -2.04
C GLY A 181 6.10 20.93 -2.24
N ILE A 182 5.50 20.15 -3.13
CA ILE A 182 5.97 18.81 -3.45
C ILE A 182 7.05 18.89 -4.52
N ARG A 183 8.27 18.48 -4.18
CA ARG A 183 9.39 18.37 -5.12
C ARG A 183 9.05 17.39 -6.23
N THR A 184 9.48 17.72 -7.43
CA THR A 184 9.28 16.86 -8.58
C THR A 184 10.56 16.72 -9.39
N ARG A 185 10.72 15.58 -10.07
CA ARG A 185 11.84 15.34 -10.99
C ARG A 185 11.37 14.59 -12.24
N ALA A 186 12.20 14.59 -13.29
CA ALA A 186 11.99 13.68 -14.41
C ALA A 186 12.28 12.24 -13.98
N CYS A 187 11.50 11.27 -14.44
CA CYS A 187 11.76 9.86 -14.16
C CYS A 187 13.09 9.42 -14.79
N PRO A 188 14.04 8.85 -14.03
CA PRO A 188 15.32 8.37 -14.58
C PRO A 188 15.16 7.36 -15.72
N ASP A 189 14.18 6.46 -15.61
CA ASP A 189 13.88 5.41 -16.59
C ASP A 189 12.97 5.86 -17.74
N LYS A 190 12.46 7.10 -17.69
CA LYS A 190 11.57 7.71 -18.70
C LYS A 190 10.25 6.95 -18.92
N VAL A 191 9.87 6.03 -18.02
CA VAL A 191 8.59 5.30 -18.10
C VAL A 191 7.43 6.24 -17.84
N TYR A 192 7.54 7.09 -16.83
CA TYR A 192 6.62 8.19 -16.56
C TYR A 192 7.26 9.54 -16.92
N PRO A 193 6.47 10.61 -17.14
CA PRO A 193 7.02 11.93 -17.40
C PRO A 193 7.78 12.54 -16.22
N ARG A 194 7.24 12.40 -15.00
CA ARG A 194 7.78 12.96 -13.77
C ARG A 194 7.37 12.14 -12.55
N GLN A 195 8.16 12.28 -11.48
CA GLN A 195 7.92 11.71 -10.16
C GLN A 195 7.69 12.82 -9.13
N LEU A 196 6.91 12.50 -8.10
CA LEU A 196 6.76 13.30 -6.88
C LEU A 196 7.67 12.76 -5.78
N ASN A 197 8.22 13.65 -4.96
CA ASN A 197 8.99 13.24 -3.80
C ASN A 197 8.06 12.69 -2.71
N LEU A 198 8.46 11.55 -2.13
CA LEU A 198 7.71 10.83 -1.12
C LEU A 198 7.74 11.55 0.23
N ASP A 199 8.89 12.06 0.68
CA ASP A 199 9.02 12.73 1.98
C ASP A 199 8.07 13.92 2.10
N ASP A 200 7.98 14.73 1.05
CA ASP A 200 7.08 15.89 1.02
C ASP A 200 5.59 15.44 1.14
N LEU A 201 5.24 14.25 0.63
CA LEU A 201 3.89 13.68 0.75
C LEU A 201 3.65 13.06 2.13
N LEU A 202 4.69 12.53 2.78
CA LEU A 202 4.61 12.00 4.14
C LEU A 202 4.40 13.12 5.16
N ASP A 203 5.04 14.28 4.97
CA ASP A 203 4.79 15.47 5.77
C ASP A 203 3.32 15.91 5.69
N VAL A 204 2.73 15.87 4.48
CA VAL A 204 1.29 16.09 4.30
C VAL A 204 0.45 15.02 5.00
N ALA A 205 0.82 13.75 4.87
CA ALA A 205 0.09 12.66 5.54
C ALA A 205 0.11 12.81 7.08
N ILE A 206 1.21 13.31 7.65
CA ILE A 206 1.33 13.64 9.07
C ILE A 206 0.38 14.78 9.44
N SER A 207 0.33 15.86 8.65
CA SER A 207 -0.50 17.04 8.99
C SER A 207 -2.00 16.75 8.98
N ILE A 208 -2.45 15.80 8.15
CA ILE A 208 -3.86 15.40 8.05
C ILE A 208 -4.26 14.21 8.92
N LEU A 209 -3.33 13.63 9.69
CA LEU A 209 -3.55 12.42 10.48
C LEU A 209 -4.59 12.66 11.60
N PRO A 210 -5.77 12.01 11.57
CA PRO A 210 -6.75 12.14 12.64
C PRO A 210 -6.21 11.65 13.99
N LYS A 211 -6.66 12.28 15.08
CA LYS A 211 -6.25 11.88 16.44
C LYS A 211 -6.65 10.45 16.79
N ASP A 212 -7.79 9.98 16.26
CA ASP A 212 -8.32 8.63 16.50
C ASP A 212 -7.81 7.57 15.51
N ALA A 213 -6.91 7.96 14.61
CA ALA A 213 -6.35 7.06 13.61
C ALA A 213 -5.47 5.99 14.27
N TYR A 214 -5.70 4.72 13.97
CA TYR A 214 -4.68 3.70 14.10
C TYR A 214 -3.57 3.94 13.08
N ALA A 215 -3.95 4.17 11.82
CA ALA A 215 -3.05 4.51 10.73
C ALA A 215 -3.77 5.34 9.65
N LEU A 216 -3.01 6.06 8.83
CA LEU A 216 -3.48 6.75 7.63
C LEU A 216 -2.69 6.32 6.40
N CYS A 217 -3.39 5.97 5.33
CA CYS A 217 -2.80 5.63 4.02
C CYS A 217 -3.22 6.66 2.98
N LEU A 218 -2.26 7.46 2.51
CA LEU A 218 -2.45 8.42 1.43
C LEU A 218 -2.17 7.76 0.08
N LEU A 219 -3.21 7.68 -0.76
CA LEU A 219 -3.08 7.18 -2.12
C LEU A 219 -2.62 8.29 -3.07
N VAL A 220 -1.72 7.98 -4.01
CA VAL A 220 -1.24 8.91 -5.03
C VAL A 220 -1.24 8.22 -6.40
N ASN A 221 -1.44 9.00 -7.46
CA ASN A 221 -1.52 8.49 -8.84
C ASN A 221 -0.21 8.63 -9.62
N HIS A 222 0.70 9.46 -9.11
CA HIS A 222 2.00 9.77 -9.68
C HIS A 222 3.06 8.75 -9.28
N ASP A 223 4.05 8.60 -10.14
CA ASP A 223 5.27 7.86 -9.82
C ASP A 223 6.05 8.58 -8.69
N LEU A 224 6.74 7.84 -7.82
CA LEU A 224 7.36 8.39 -6.61
C LEU A 224 8.87 8.14 -6.55
N TYR A 225 9.55 8.96 -5.76
CA TYR A 225 10.95 8.77 -5.36
C TYR A 225 11.20 9.34 -3.95
N GLU A 226 12.20 8.82 -3.24
CA GLU A 226 12.67 9.36 -1.96
C GLU A 226 13.95 10.17 -2.18
N ASP A 227 14.96 9.56 -2.80
CA ASP A 227 16.27 10.18 -2.99
C ASP A 227 16.82 10.05 -4.42
N ALA A 228 18.09 10.44 -4.62
CA ALA A 228 18.74 10.46 -5.93
C ALA A 228 19.11 9.06 -6.47
N ASP A 229 19.23 8.07 -5.59
CA ASP A 229 19.65 6.71 -5.92
C ASP A 229 18.45 5.85 -6.35
N ASP A 230 17.24 6.23 -5.96
CA ASP A 230 16.01 5.60 -6.42
C ASP A 230 15.81 5.75 -7.93
N THR A 231 15.46 4.66 -8.62
CA THR A 231 14.82 4.76 -9.94
C THR A 231 13.34 5.14 -9.79
N PHE A 232 12.63 4.47 -8.89
CA PHE A 232 11.27 4.77 -8.45
C PHE A 232 10.98 4.01 -7.16
N ILE A 233 9.94 4.41 -6.44
CA ILE A 233 9.35 3.62 -5.35
C ILE A 233 7.83 3.54 -5.51
N CYS A 234 7.22 2.47 -4.99
CA CYS A 234 5.77 2.31 -5.00
C CYS A 234 5.07 2.99 -3.81
N GLY A 235 5.84 3.38 -2.80
CA GLY A 235 5.32 3.93 -1.56
C GLY A 235 6.22 3.59 -0.38
N ARG A 236 5.86 4.10 0.80
CA ARG A 236 6.53 3.80 2.06
C ARG A 236 5.55 3.98 3.22
N ALA A 237 5.80 3.23 4.29
CA ALA A 237 5.12 3.39 5.58
C ALA A 237 6.13 3.78 6.66
N TYR A 238 5.70 4.65 7.57
CA TYR A 238 6.42 4.98 8.81
C TYR A 238 5.54 4.53 9.97
N GLY A 239 5.75 3.29 10.43
CA GLY A 239 4.94 2.66 11.48
C GLY A 239 4.83 3.52 12.73
N GLY A 240 5.95 4.02 13.27
CA GLY A 240 5.94 4.91 14.43
C GLY A 240 5.15 6.21 14.24
N SER A 241 5.05 6.72 13.00
CA SER A 241 4.26 7.91 12.65
C SER A 241 2.83 7.58 12.24
N ARG A 242 2.46 6.29 12.13
CA ARG A 242 1.13 5.80 11.75
C ARG A 242 0.65 6.28 10.38
N ILE A 243 1.59 6.50 9.46
CA ILE A 243 1.28 7.01 8.12
C ILE A 243 1.97 6.19 7.03
N ALA A 244 1.31 6.10 5.89
CA ALA A 244 1.86 5.53 4.67
C ALA A 244 1.43 6.34 3.45
N VAL A 245 2.28 6.39 2.43
CA VAL A 245 1.97 6.94 1.10
C VAL A 245 2.16 5.84 0.08
N VAL A 246 1.17 5.61 -0.77
CA VAL A 246 1.17 4.52 -1.76
C VAL A 246 0.79 5.03 -3.15
N SER A 247 1.61 4.70 -4.13
CA SER A 247 1.40 5.05 -5.54
C SER A 247 0.76 3.93 -6.34
N SER A 248 -0.22 4.31 -7.16
CA SER A 248 -0.85 3.44 -8.16
C SER A 248 -0.22 3.55 -9.56
N ALA A 249 0.93 4.22 -9.72
CA ALA A 249 1.59 4.37 -11.01
C ALA A 249 2.16 3.04 -11.52
N ARG A 250 2.89 2.30 -10.69
CA ARG A 250 3.60 1.07 -11.13
C ARG A 250 2.95 -0.19 -10.56
N ALA A 251 1.64 -0.31 -10.78
CA ALA A 251 0.69 -1.22 -10.14
C ALA A 251 0.92 -2.75 -10.30
N GLY A 252 2.13 -3.22 -10.60
CA GLY A 252 2.51 -4.61 -10.32
C GLY A 252 2.55 -4.93 -8.80
N ALA A 253 2.62 -3.90 -7.94
CA ALA A 253 2.82 -4.03 -6.48
C ALA A 253 1.66 -3.50 -5.60
N PHE A 254 0.56 -3.00 -6.18
CA PHE A 254 -0.42 -2.18 -5.45
C PHE A 254 -1.23 -2.93 -4.38
N VAL A 255 -1.37 -4.26 -4.47
CA VAL A 255 -2.26 -5.05 -3.59
C VAL A 255 -1.50 -6.00 -2.66
N ALA A 256 -0.20 -6.23 -2.88
CA ALA A 256 0.54 -7.25 -2.14
C ALA A 256 1.32 -6.73 -0.91
N GLY A 257 1.48 -5.41 -0.75
CA GLY A 257 2.42 -4.83 0.22
C GLY A 257 1.91 -3.72 1.13
N ILE A 258 0.59 -3.47 1.19
CA ILE A 258 0.06 -2.50 2.16
C ILE A 258 -0.09 -3.19 3.52
N THR A 259 1.01 -3.23 4.27
CA THR A 259 1.01 -3.54 5.70
C THR A 259 1.21 -2.22 6.44
N LEU A 260 0.12 -1.70 7.01
CA LEU A 260 0.05 -0.54 7.90
C LEU A 260 0.29 -0.90 9.37
#